data_AF-W9H9U6-F1
#
_entry.id   AF-W9H9U6-F1
#
_cell.length_a   1.000
_cell.length_b   1.000
_cell.length_c   1.000
_cell.angle_alpha   90.00
_cell.angle_beta   90.00
_cell.angle_gamma   90.00
#
_symmetry.space_group_name_H-M   'P 1'
#
loop_
_entity.id
_entity.type
_entity.pdbx_description
1 polymer ?
#
loop_
_entity_poly.entity_id
_entity_poly.type
_entity_poly.pdbx_seq_one_letter_code
_entity_poly.pdbx_strand_id
1 'polypeptide(L)' 'MGLSIQETADLFGVSPSTIKEYRKARQLPIAWRIACRAMRNDHETFLAHYRPRLTGRPKGRQVA' A
#
# COMPACT_ATOMS: atom_id res chain seq x y z
N MET A 1 -9.43 -1.45 -5.22
CA MET A 1 -8.65 -1.40 -3.97
C MET A 1 -8.69 -0.02 -3.31
N GLY A 2 -8.79 1.11 -4.05
CA GLY A 2 -9.13 2.40 -3.45
C GLY A 2 -8.06 3.02 -2.53
N LEU A 3 -6.86 2.44 -2.47
CA LEU A 3 -5.80 2.82 -1.55
C LEU A 3 -5.15 4.16 -1.93
N SER A 4 -4.77 4.93 -0.92
CA SER A 4 -3.88 6.07 -1.09
C SER A 4 -2.49 5.64 -1.58
N ILE A 5 -1.69 6.61 -2.04
CA ILE A 5 -0.32 6.36 -2.49
C ILE A 5 0.52 5.80 -1.33
N GLN A 6 0.33 6.33 -0.12
CA GLN A 6 1.07 5.92 1.06
C GLN A 6 0.70 4.50 1.48
N GLU A 7 -0.59 4.17 1.53
CA GLU A 7 -1.05 2.81 1.84
C GLU A 7 -0.60 1.80 0.80
N THR A 8 -0.61 2.18 -0.48
CA THR A 8 -0.07 1.32 -1.55
C THR A 8 1.44 1.10 -1.36
N ALA A 9 2.18 2.15 -1.01
CA ALA A 9 3.63 2.06 -0.79
C ALA A 9 3.95 1.12 0.38
N ASP A 10 3.22 1.23 1.48
CA ASP A 10 3.39 0.35 2.64
C ASP A 10 3.01 -1.10 2.33
N LEU A 11 1.89 -1.31 1.64
CA LEU A 11 1.40 -2.65 1.27
C LEU A 11 2.45 -3.44 0.48
N PHE A 12 3.14 -2.76 -0.45
CA PHE A 12 4.14 -3.39 -1.32
C PHE A 12 5.58 -3.19 -0.83
N GLY A 13 5.80 -2.51 0.30
CA GLY A 13 7.14 -2.27 0.86
C GLY A 13 8.05 -1.43 -0.03
N VAL A 14 7.51 -0.46 -0.76
CA VAL A 14 8.27 0.41 -1.67
C VAL A 14 8.10 1.89 -1.35
N SER A 15 8.87 2.76 -2.02
CA SER A 15 8.73 4.20 -1.81
C SER A 15 7.41 4.75 -2.39
N PRO A 16 6.81 5.78 -1.78
CA PRO A 16 5.66 6.49 -2.36
C PRO A 16 5.95 7.08 -3.76
N SER A 17 7.20 7.45 -4.02
CA SER A 17 7.65 7.93 -5.33
C SER A 17 7.53 6.85 -6.40
N THR A 18 7.91 5.61 -6.07
CA THR A 18 7.74 4.45 -6.96
C THR A 18 6.27 4.27 -7.34
N ILE A 19 5.35 4.36 -6.37
CA ILE A 19 3.91 4.25 -6.64
C ILE A 19 3.41 5.42 -7.50
N LYS A 20 3.89 6.65 -7.27
CA LYS A 20 3.55 7.81 -8.11
C LYS A 20 3.94 7.58 -9.57
N GLU A 21 5.15 7.09 -9.81
CA GLU A 21 5.63 6.83 -11.17
C GLU A 21 4.88 5.67 -11.83
N TYR A 22 4.60 4.60 -11.09
CA TYR A 22 3.79 3.49 -11.59
C TYR A 22 2.34 3.87 -11.90
N ARG A 23 1.73 4.80 -11.17
CA ARG A 23 0.39 5.31 -11.50
C ARG A 23 0.37 6.15 -12.77
N LYS A 24 1.47 6.81 -13.12
CA LYS A 24 1.61 7.57 -14.38
C LYS A 24 2.05 6.70 -15.56
N ALA A 25 2.69 5.56 -15.27
CA ALA A 25 3.21 4.68 -16.29
C ALA A 25 2.10 4.15 -17.20
N ARG A 26 2.32 4.19 -18.52
CA ARG A 26 1.40 3.61 -19.50
C ARG A 26 1.23 2.10 -19.31
N GLN A 27 2.27 1.42 -18.84
CA GLN A 27 2.25 0.00 -18.52
C GLN A 27 3.02 -0.28 -17.23
N LEU A 28 2.41 -1.09 -16.35
CA LEU A 28 3.07 -1.59 -15.15
C LEU A 28 3.96 -2.79 -15.47
N PRO A 29 5.10 -2.97 -14.78
CA PRO A 29 5.88 -4.19 -14.86
C PRO A 29 5.02 -5.43 -14.58
N ILE A 30 5.35 -6.56 -15.21
CA ILE A 30 4.56 -7.80 -15.12
C ILE A 30 4.40 -8.25 -13.66
N ALA A 31 5.47 -8.19 -12.86
CA ALA A 31 5.43 -8.54 -11.44
C ALA A 31 4.37 -7.73 -10.66
N TRP A 32 4.28 -6.43 -10.92
CA TRP A 32 3.30 -5.55 -10.28
C TRP A 32 1.86 -5.87 -10.71
N ARG A 33 1.66 -6.22 -11.97
CA ARG A 33 0.35 -6.66 -12.46
C ARG A 33 -0.11 -7.94 -11.77
N ILE A 34 0.80 -8.90 -11.59
CA ILE A 34 0.53 -10.16 -10.88
C ILE A 34 0.20 -9.87 -9.42
N ALA A 35 1.03 -9.08 -8.73
CA ALA A 35 0.84 -8.75 -7.32
C ALA A 35 -0.49 -8.01 -7.07
N CYS A 36 -0.82 -7.00 -7.88
CA CYS A 36 -2.11 -6.31 -7.81
C CYS A 36 -3.30 -7.25 -8.06
N ARG A 37 -3.15 -8.23 -8.98
CA ARG A 37 -4.19 -9.21 -9.25
C ARG A 37 -4.36 -10.18 -8.09
N ALA A 38 -3.26 -10.66 -7.51
CA ALA A 38 -3.28 -11.52 -6.31
C ALA A 38 -3.98 -10.82 -5.15
N MET A 39 -3.56 -9.60 -4.81
CA MET A 39 -4.16 -8.79 -3.72
C MET A 39 -5.64 -8.49 -3.93
N ARG A 40 -6.10 -8.38 -5.20
CA ARG A 40 -7.51 -8.15 -5.51
C ARG A 40 -8.35 -9.42 -5.41
N ASN A 41 -7.78 -10.56 -5.78
CA ASN A 41 -8.49 -11.83 -5.87
C ASN A 41 -8.49 -12.59 -4.54
N ASP A 42 -7.46 -12.40 -3.72
CA ASP A 42 -7.31 -13.02 -2.41
C ASP A 42 -7.32 -11.96 -1.32
N HIS A 43 -8.45 -11.93 -0.59
CA HIS A 43 -8.66 -10.96 0.47
C HIS A 43 -7.80 -11.26 1.71
N GLU A 44 -7.47 -12.52 1.99
CA GLU A 44 -6.65 -12.88 3.14
C GLU A 44 -5.22 -12.38 2.95
N THR A 45 -4.66 -12.60 1.76
CA THR A 45 -3.35 -12.06 1.39
C THR A 45 -3.34 -10.53 1.51
N PHE A 46 -4.40 -9.84 1.06
CA PHE A 46 -4.49 -8.39 1.24
C PHE A 46 -4.48 -7.99 2.72
N LEU A 47 -5.33 -8.60 3.56
CA LEU A 47 -5.44 -8.27 4.97
C LEU A 47 -4.15 -8.59 5.76
N ALA A 48 -3.41 -9.63 5.37
CA ALA A 48 -2.14 -9.98 5.99
C ALA A 48 -1.06 -8.90 5.83
N HIS A 49 -1.10 -8.15 4.72
CA HIS A 49 -0.10 -7.14 4.39
C HIS A 49 -0.59 -5.70 4.60
N TYR A 50 -1.90 -5.47 4.60
CA TYR A 50 -2.47 -4.13 4.72
C TYR A 50 -2.31 -3.57 6.14
N ARG A 51 -1.65 -2.41 6.23
CA ARG A 51 -1.50 -1.66 7.48
C ARG A 51 -2.15 -0.28 7.32
N PRO A 52 -3.34 -0.05 7.90
CA PRO A 52 -3.99 1.24 7.79
C PRO A 52 -3.15 2.31 8.49
N ARG A 53 -2.89 3.41 7.79
CA ARG A 53 -2.25 4.58 8.40
C ARG A 53 -3.29 5.35 9.20
N LEU A 54 -3.04 5.53 10.49
CA LEU A 54 -3.81 6.46 11.31
C LEU A 54 -3.25 7.87 11.10
N THR A 55 -4.07 8.78 10.58
CA THR A 55 -3.68 10.18 10.41
C THR A 55 -3.56 10.85 11.78
N GLY A 56 -2.37 11.36 12.09
CA GLY A 56 -2.07 12.07 13.33
C GLY A 56 -0.71 11.67 13.88
N ARG A 57 -0.07 12.58 14.64
CA ARG A 57 1.10 12.22 15.45
C ARG A 57 0.62 11.18 16.47
N PRO A 58 1.36 10.07 16.71
CA PRO A 58 1.03 9.17 17.81
C PRO A 58 0.87 10.03 19.06
N LYS A 59 -0.31 10.01 19.70
CA LYS A 59 -0.47 10.63 21.00
C LYS A 59 0.55 9.95 21.89
N GLY A 60 1.58 10.69 22.31
CA GLY A 60 2.61 10.16 23.21
C GLY A 60 1.87 9.48 24.35
N ARG A 61 2.31 8.26 24.70
CA ARG A 61 1.80 7.50 25.84
C ARG A 61 1.66 8.48 27.01
N GLN A 62 0.44 8.85 27.37
CA GLN A 62 0.19 9.54 28.62
C GLN A 62 0.47 8.50 29.69
N VAL A 63 1.72 8.50 30.18
CA VAL A 63 2.05 7.86 31.45
C VAL A 63 1.35 8.68 32.53
N ALA A 64 0.49 7.98 33.27
CA ALA A 64 -0.34 8.49 34.35
C ALA A 64 0.48 9.10 35.48
#